data_AF-A0A0W0R9E4-F1
#
_entry.id   AF-A0A0W0R9E4-F1
#
_cell.length_a   1.000
_cell.length_b   1.000
_cell.length_c   1.000
_cell.angle_alpha   90.00
_cell.angle_beta   90.00
_cell.angle_gamma   90.00
#
_symmetry.space_group_name_H-M   'P 1'
#
loop_
_entity.id
_entity.type
_entity.pdbx_description
1 polymer ?
#
loop_
_entity_poly.entity_id
_entity_poly.type
_entity_poly.pdbx_seq_one_letter_code
_entity_poly.pdbx_strand_id
1 'polypeptide(L)'
;MNPIELKLALDEDVQLINSLNPDIIPARFYYGTFLKLFASGFWKIWLIITATLTYAGVHNPSNEAIAHEAVSQIVEESVLMAFFMSLGSMLLLTQALNFRILVRFYLEDRLKTGRILTQKLKHIAYLFFGSFAVFCAMFASYGESAAIFFLVGIAFFGSLVITYFVVNMEMNRIGLILIFSVIHEFFQKGKKGYLNSSMTQ
;
A
#
# COMPACT_ATOMS: atom_id res chain seq x y z
N MET A 1 10.21 -2.15 24.16
CA MET A 1 10.99 -0.95 24.49
C MET A 1 10.18 -0.11 25.45
N ASN A 2 10.85 0.43 26.46
CA ASN A 2 10.25 1.37 27.39
C ASN A 2 10.02 2.72 26.68
N PRO A 3 8.99 3.54 27.01
CA PRO A 3 8.71 4.81 26.32
C PRO A 3 9.87 5.81 26.36
N ILE A 4 10.68 5.76 27.43
CA ILE A 4 11.85 6.62 27.62
C ILE A 4 12.99 6.21 26.69
N GLU A 5 13.24 4.91 26.53
CA GLU A 5 14.22 4.37 25.57
C GLU A 5 13.81 4.66 24.12
N LEU A 6 12.50 4.61 23.84
CA LEU A 6 11.96 4.93 22.53
C LEU A 6 12.21 6.40 22.17
N LYS A 7 12.03 7.31 23.14
CA LYS A 7 12.27 8.75 22.95
C LYS A 7 13.74 9.08 22.71
N LEU A 8 14.65 8.44 23.45
CA LEU A 8 16.10 8.59 23.26
C LEU A 8 16.57 8.04 21.91
N ALA A 9 16.07 6.86 21.51
CA ALA A 9 16.36 6.29 20.20
C ALA A 9 15.83 7.18 19.06
N LEU A 10 14.68 7.82 19.25
CA LEU A 10 14.11 8.79 18.32
C LEU A 10 15.01 10.02 18.11
N ASP A 11 15.55 10.58 19.19
CA ASP A 11 16.43 11.77 19.14
C ASP A 11 17.78 11.44 18.47
N GLU A 12 18.36 10.28 18.80
CA GLU A 12 19.57 9.77 18.12
C GLU A 12 19.32 9.54 16.62
N ASP A 13 18.21 8.87 16.28
CA ASP A 13 17.85 8.57 14.89
C ASP A 13 17.60 9.86 14.07
N VAL A 14 17.01 10.91 14.66
CA VAL A 14 16.81 12.22 14.00
C VAL A 14 18.14 12.93 13.71
N GLN A 15 19.09 12.89 14.64
CA GLN A 15 20.43 13.46 14.42
C GLN A 15 21.21 12.69 13.35
N LEU A 16 21.08 11.37 13.34
CA LEU A 16 21.74 10.49 12.37
C LEU A 16 21.17 10.70 10.96
N ILE A 17 19.84 10.83 10.80
CA ILE A 17 19.19 11.15 9.51
C ILE A 17 19.67 12.49 8.96
N ASN A 18 19.81 13.53 9.79
CA ASN A 18 20.32 14.83 9.35
C ASN A 18 21.79 14.79 8.91
N SER A 19 22.57 13.81 9.38
CA SER A 19 23.98 13.62 9.04
C SER A 19 24.22 12.68 7.84
N LEU A 20 23.19 11.92 7.42
CA LEU A 20 23.30 10.99 6.31
C LEU A 20 23.26 11.74 4.97
N ASN A 21 24.13 11.37 4.03
CA ASN A 21 24.01 11.82 2.64
C ASN A 21 23.17 10.78 1.86
N PRO A 22 22.22 11.21 1.01
CA PRO A 22 21.42 10.29 0.21
C PRO A 22 22.29 9.65 -0.90
N ASP A 23 22.81 8.46 -0.64
CA ASP A 23 23.52 7.62 -1.60
C ASP A 23 22.59 7.06 -2.69
N ILE A 24 23.08 6.96 -3.93
CA ILE A 24 22.30 6.42 -5.06
C ILE A 24 21.91 4.96 -4.79
N ILE A 25 20.60 4.66 -4.81
CA ILE A 25 20.12 3.28 -4.68
C ILE A 25 20.52 2.48 -5.92
N PRO A 26 21.20 1.33 -5.79
CA PRO A 26 21.54 0.49 -6.93
C PRO A 26 20.27 0.00 -7.65
N ALA A 27 20.20 0.25 -8.96
CA ALA A 27 19.00 0.00 -9.77
C ALA A 27 18.46 -1.44 -9.67
N ARG A 28 19.35 -2.44 -9.62
CA ARG A 28 18.96 -3.85 -9.47
C ARG A 28 18.17 -4.11 -8.18
N PHE A 29 18.58 -3.48 -7.08
CA PHE A 29 17.88 -3.62 -5.80
C PHE A 29 16.54 -2.88 -5.83
N TYR A 30 16.53 -1.64 -6.34
CA TYR A 30 15.32 -0.80 -6.41
C TYR A 30 14.24 -1.45 -7.27
N TYR A 31 14.52 -1.71 -8.55
CA TYR A 31 13.54 -2.27 -9.48
C TYR A 31 13.17 -3.71 -9.13
N GLY A 32 14.12 -4.52 -8.65
CA GLY A 32 13.84 -5.89 -8.23
C GLY A 32 12.91 -5.94 -7.01
N THR A 33 13.16 -5.10 -6.00
CA THR A 33 12.30 -5.02 -4.81
C THR A 33 10.94 -4.42 -5.17
N PHE A 34 10.90 -3.40 -6.03
CA PHE A 34 9.68 -2.81 -6.53
C PHE A 34 8.81 -3.84 -7.25
N LEU A 35 9.38 -4.55 -8.23
CA LEU A 35 8.66 -5.57 -9.00
C LEU A 35 8.12 -6.69 -8.09
N LYS A 36 8.91 -7.13 -7.11
CA LYS A 36 8.47 -8.16 -6.15
C LYS A 36 7.31 -7.69 -5.29
N LEU A 37 7.36 -6.46 -4.77
CA LEU A 37 6.27 -5.88 -3.98
C LEU A 37 5.05 -5.60 -4.84
N PHE A 38 5.25 -5.13 -6.07
CA PHE A 38 4.19 -4.87 -7.04
C PHE A 38 3.47 -6.17 -7.39
N ALA A 39 4.19 -7.21 -7.82
CA ALA A 39 3.61 -8.51 -8.16
C ALA A 39 2.91 -9.16 -6.95
N SER A 40 3.50 -9.07 -5.76
CA SER A 40 2.88 -9.60 -4.54
C SER A 40 1.60 -8.85 -4.15
N GLY A 41 1.57 -7.52 -4.28
CA GLY A 41 0.38 -6.72 -4.04
C GLY A 41 -0.69 -6.99 -5.10
N PHE A 42 -0.29 -7.00 -6.37
CA PHE A 42 -1.14 -7.29 -7.52
C PHE A 42 -1.87 -8.61 -7.33
N TRP A 43 -1.17 -9.70 -7.02
CA TRP A 43 -1.82 -11.00 -6.83
C TRP A 43 -2.84 -11.01 -5.70
N LYS A 44 -2.59 -10.29 -4.60
CA LYS A 44 -3.54 -10.21 -3.49
C LYS A 44 -4.79 -9.44 -3.87
N ILE A 45 -4.65 -8.27 -4.49
CA ILE A 45 -5.79 -7.47 -4.95
C ILE A 45 -6.58 -8.26 -5.98
N TRP A 46 -5.89 -8.87 -6.94
CA TRP A 46 -6.52 -9.65 -8.00
C TRP A 46 -7.33 -10.81 -7.46
N LEU A 47 -6.77 -11.62 -6.56
CA LEU A 47 -7.51 -12.73 -5.96
C LEU A 47 -8.75 -12.25 -5.17
N ILE A 48 -8.63 -11.16 -4.42
CA ILE A 48 -9.77 -10.60 -3.67
C ILE A 48 -10.87 -10.13 -4.63
N ILE A 49 -10.51 -9.35 -5.66
CA ILE A 49 -11.49 -8.80 -6.61
C ILE A 49 -12.11 -9.93 -7.43
N THR A 50 -11.33 -10.87 -7.96
CA THR A 50 -11.86 -12.01 -8.72
C THR A 50 -12.88 -12.79 -7.90
N ALA A 51 -12.55 -13.15 -6.66
CA ALA A 51 -13.47 -13.87 -5.78
C ALA A 51 -14.76 -13.07 -5.51
N THR A 52 -14.64 -11.75 -5.34
CA THR A 52 -15.76 -10.84 -5.09
C THR A 52 -16.70 -10.76 -6.29
N LEU A 53 -16.14 -10.53 -7.48
CA LEU A 53 -16.90 -10.41 -8.73
C LEU A 53 -17.59 -11.73 -9.09
N THR A 54 -16.87 -12.84 -9.01
CA THR A 54 -17.44 -14.17 -9.30
C THR A 54 -18.55 -14.53 -8.33
N TYR A 55 -18.35 -14.27 -7.03
CA TYR A 55 -19.37 -14.56 -6.03
C TYR A 55 -20.66 -13.76 -6.29
N ALA A 56 -20.53 -12.44 -6.51
CA ALA A 56 -21.67 -11.58 -6.81
C ALA A 56 -22.35 -11.94 -8.13
N GLY A 57 -21.59 -12.27 -9.17
CA GLY A 57 -22.14 -12.69 -10.46
C GLY A 57 -22.97 -13.98 -10.39
N VAL A 58 -22.53 -14.94 -9.59
CA VAL A 58 -23.23 -16.23 -9.43
C VAL A 58 -24.44 -16.14 -8.50
N HIS A 59 -24.33 -15.42 -7.38
CA HIS A 59 -25.35 -15.43 -6.33
C HIS A 59 -26.32 -14.24 -6.39
N ASN A 60 -25.90 -13.12 -6.99
CA ASN A 60 -26.67 -11.88 -7.09
C ASN A 60 -26.74 -11.36 -8.54
N PRO A 61 -27.27 -12.16 -9.50
CA PRO A 61 -27.37 -11.74 -10.89
C PRO A 61 -28.31 -10.55 -11.02
N SER A 62 -27.88 -9.53 -11.76
CA SER A 62 -28.65 -8.27 -11.92
C SER A 62 -29.77 -8.36 -12.95
N ASN A 63 -29.79 -9.41 -13.79
CA ASN A 63 -30.84 -9.66 -14.76
C ASN A 63 -30.97 -11.17 -15.06
N GLU A 64 -32.05 -11.56 -15.74
CA GLU A 64 -32.31 -12.96 -16.10
C GLU A 64 -31.28 -13.53 -17.10
N ALA A 65 -30.68 -12.67 -17.95
CA ALA A 65 -29.65 -13.12 -18.89
C ALA A 65 -28.41 -13.65 -18.16
N ILE A 66 -27.91 -12.90 -17.17
CA ILE A 66 -26.77 -13.27 -16.32
C ILE A 66 -27.13 -14.45 -15.42
N ALA A 67 -28.39 -14.56 -14.96
CA ALA A 67 -28.83 -15.71 -14.17
C ALA A 67 -28.80 -17.04 -14.95
N HIS A 68 -28.89 -16.98 -16.29
CA HIS A 68 -28.82 -18.13 -17.18
C HIS A 68 -27.46 -18.33 -17.84
N GLU A 69 -26.49 -17.42 -17.59
CA GLU A 69 -25.13 -17.58 -18.10
C GLU A 69 -24.42 -18.77 -17.44
N ALA A 70 -23.54 -19.40 -18.21
CA ALA A 70 -22.71 -20.46 -17.67
C ALA A 70 -21.75 -19.86 -16.63
N VAL A 71 -21.60 -20.51 -15.48
CA VAL A 71 -20.67 -20.09 -14.42
C VAL A 71 -19.25 -19.86 -14.96
N SER A 72 -18.83 -20.63 -15.97
CA SER A 72 -17.53 -20.43 -16.63
C SER A 72 -17.38 -19.06 -17.31
N GLN A 73 -18.45 -18.53 -17.91
CA GLN A 73 -18.45 -17.21 -18.54
C GLN A 73 -18.35 -16.11 -17.48
N ILE A 74 -19.15 -16.21 -16.42
CA ILE A 74 -19.11 -15.29 -15.27
C ILE A 74 -17.70 -15.25 -14.66
N VAL A 75 -17.06 -16.40 -14.51
CA VAL A 75 -15.68 -16.52 -14.00
C VAL A 75 -14.68 -15.85 -14.95
N GLU A 76 -14.77 -16.10 -16.26
CA GLU A 76 -13.85 -15.54 -17.25
C GLU A 76 -13.92 -14.00 -17.28
N GLU A 77 -15.13 -13.44 -17.29
CA GLU A 77 -15.35 -12.00 -17.24
C GLU A 77 -14.86 -11.40 -15.92
N SER A 78 -15.15 -12.06 -14.79
CA SER A 78 -14.68 -11.64 -13.47
C SER A 78 -13.16 -11.59 -13.39
N VAL A 79 -12.47 -12.60 -13.93
CA VAL A 79 -11.01 -12.70 -13.94
C VAL A 79 -10.38 -11.56 -14.75
N LEU A 80 -10.93 -11.28 -15.93
CA LEU A 80 -10.45 -10.22 -16.82
C LEU A 80 -10.69 -8.84 -16.19
N MET A 81 -11.88 -8.60 -15.66
CA MET A 81 -12.23 -7.33 -15.03
C MET A 81 -11.37 -7.08 -13.77
N ALA A 82 -11.21 -8.12 -12.95
CA ALA A 82 -10.34 -8.07 -11.78
C ALA A 82 -8.88 -7.75 -12.16
N PHE A 83 -8.39 -8.25 -13.29
CA PHE A 83 -7.04 -7.96 -13.77
C PHE A 83 -6.83 -6.46 -13.98
N PHE A 84 -7.72 -5.79 -14.73
CA PHE A 84 -7.62 -4.36 -15.00
C PHE A 84 -7.81 -3.51 -13.74
N MET A 85 -8.77 -3.87 -12.88
CA MET A 85 -8.99 -3.18 -11.60
C MET A 85 -7.80 -3.30 -10.66
N SER A 86 -7.17 -4.47 -10.62
CA SER A 86 -5.98 -4.72 -9.79
C SER A 86 -4.78 -3.96 -10.32
N LEU A 87 -4.61 -3.89 -11.64
CA LEU A 87 -3.55 -3.10 -12.27
C LEU A 87 -3.73 -1.62 -11.93
N GLY A 88 -4.94 -1.07 -12.10
CA GLY A 88 -5.25 0.32 -11.75
C GLY A 88 -5.03 0.63 -10.26
N SER A 89 -5.47 -0.28 -9.38
CA SER A 89 -5.26 -0.16 -7.93
C SER A 89 -3.78 -0.15 -7.55
N MET A 90 -2.98 -1.01 -8.17
CA MET A 90 -1.54 -1.07 -7.93
C MET A 90 -0.80 0.15 -8.45
N LEU A 91 -1.25 0.75 -9.55
CA LEU A 91 -0.72 2.03 -10.04
C LEU A 91 -0.94 3.14 -9.00
N LEU A 92 -2.13 3.23 -8.39
CA LEU A 92 -2.39 4.19 -7.31
C LEU A 92 -1.51 3.93 -6.07
N LEU A 93 -1.24 2.66 -5.75
CA LEU A 93 -0.39 2.27 -4.62
C LEU A 93 1.12 2.43 -4.91
N THR A 94 1.53 2.78 -6.13
CA THR A 94 2.95 2.88 -6.52
C THR A 94 3.73 3.86 -5.66
N GLN A 95 3.14 5.00 -5.28
CA GLN A 95 3.78 5.97 -4.40
C GLN A 95 4.06 5.38 -3.01
N ALA A 96 3.10 4.65 -2.44
CA ALA A 96 3.25 3.99 -1.15
C ALA A 96 4.30 2.86 -1.19
N LEU A 97 4.36 2.11 -2.30
CA LEU A 97 5.40 1.11 -2.53
C LEU A 97 6.79 1.74 -2.60
N ASN A 98 6.94 2.82 -3.35
CA ASN A 98 8.20 3.53 -3.46
C ASN A 98 8.66 4.06 -2.09
N PHE A 99 7.76 4.70 -1.34
CA PHE A 99 8.04 5.14 0.03
C PHE A 99 8.54 4.00 0.92
N ARG A 100 7.91 2.83 0.84
CA ARG A 100 8.35 1.64 1.58
C ARG A 100 9.76 1.18 1.18
N ILE A 101 10.11 1.22 -0.10
CA ILE A 101 11.45 0.84 -0.58
C ILE A 101 12.50 1.83 -0.09
N LEU A 102 12.20 3.12 -0.17
CA LEU A 102 13.06 4.19 0.34
C LEU A 102 13.32 4.03 1.83
N VAL A 103 12.26 3.81 2.63
CA VAL A 103 12.39 3.53 4.07
C VAL A 103 13.23 2.28 4.30
N ARG A 104 12.97 1.21 3.55
CA ARG A 104 13.71 -0.03 3.70
C ARG A 104 15.20 0.14 3.40
N PHE A 105 15.54 0.81 2.31
CA PHE A 105 16.93 0.91 1.87
C PHE A 105 17.75 1.89 2.73
N TYR A 106 17.21 3.06 3.03
CA TYR A 106 17.97 4.09 3.73
C TYR A 106 17.90 3.98 5.25
N LEU A 107 16.81 3.42 5.80
CA LEU A 107 16.52 3.52 7.22
C LEU A 107 16.50 2.16 7.93
N GLU A 108 16.33 1.02 7.24
CA GLU A 108 16.27 -0.31 7.88
C GLU A 108 17.58 -0.67 8.59
N ASP A 109 18.73 -0.49 7.92
CA ASP A 109 20.05 -0.87 8.44
C ASP A 109 20.79 0.27 9.14
N ARG A 110 20.30 1.52 9.02
CA ARG A 110 20.96 2.73 9.56
C ARG A 110 20.34 3.21 10.87
N LEU A 111 19.09 2.85 11.18
CA LEU A 111 18.40 3.29 12.40
C LEU A 111 18.22 2.15 13.39
N LYS A 112 18.36 2.45 14.69
CA LYS A 112 17.99 1.50 15.75
C LYS A 112 16.48 1.19 15.72
N THR A 113 15.65 2.12 15.25
CA THR A 113 14.20 1.91 15.03
C THR A 113 13.83 1.42 13.62
N GLY A 114 14.79 1.23 12.70
CA GLY A 114 14.53 0.87 11.31
C GLY A 114 13.74 -0.44 11.13
N ARG A 115 14.04 -1.44 11.97
CA ARG A 115 13.30 -2.71 12.01
C ARG A 115 11.86 -2.55 12.51
N ILE A 116 11.63 -1.66 13.49
CA ILE A 116 10.29 -1.35 14.02
C ILE A 116 9.47 -0.62 12.95
N LEU A 117 10.08 0.32 12.23
CA LEU A 117 9.45 1.08 11.16
C LEU A 117 9.02 0.16 10.00
N THR A 118 9.91 -0.73 9.56
CA THR A 118 9.59 -1.73 8.53
C THR A 118 8.48 -2.69 8.97
N GLN A 119 8.46 -3.09 10.24
CA GLN A 119 7.41 -3.92 10.80
C GLN A 119 6.06 -3.20 10.86
N LYS A 120 6.05 -1.91 11.21
CA LYS A 120 4.83 -1.08 11.19
C LYS A 120 4.32 -0.90 9.75
N LEU A 121 5.18 -0.60 8.77
CA LEU A 121 4.78 -0.54 7.35
C LEU A 121 4.15 -1.84 6.84
N LYS A 122 4.62 -3.00 7.31
CA LYS A 122 3.96 -4.30 7.03
C LYS A 122 2.57 -4.38 7.66
N HIS A 123 2.41 -3.95 8.91
CA HIS A 123 1.09 -3.92 9.58
C HIS A 123 0.11 -3.01 8.85
N ILE A 124 0.56 -1.85 8.37
CA ILE A 124 -0.25 -0.94 7.55
C ILE A 124 -0.76 -1.64 6.30
N ALA A 125 0.12 -2.37 5.59
CA ALA A 125 -0.29 -3.15 4.43
C ALA A 125 -1.30 -4.24 4.80
N TYR A 126 -1.09 -4.97 5.90
CA TYR A 126 -2.06 -5.98 6.36
C TYR A 126 -3.41 -5.38 6.74
N LEU A 127 -3.43 -4.21 7.37
CA LEU A 127 -4.65 -3.51 7.74
C LEU A 127 -5.42 -3.04 6.50
N PHE A 128 -4.72 -2.53 5.49
CA PHE A 128 -5.30 -2.22 4.18
C PHE A 128 -5.92 -3.47 3.54
N PHE A 129 -5.14 -4.54 3.36
CA PHE A 129 -5.64 -5.77 2.73
C PHE A 129 -6.78 -6.43 3.52
N GLY A 130 -6.70 -6.41 4.86
CA GLY A 130 -7.73 -6.95 5.74
C GLY A 130 -9.04 -6.17 5.63
N SER A 131 -8.99 -4.84 5.76
CA SER A 131 -10.18 -4.00 5.61
C SER A 131 -10.75 -4.05 4.20
N PHE A 132 -9.90 -4.09 3.17
CA PHE A 132 -10.33 -4.26 1.79
C PHE A 132 -11.06 -5.60 1.57
N ALA A 133 -10.49 -6.71 2.03
CA ALA A 133 -11.12 -8.03 1.92
C ALA A 133 -12.47 -8.08 2.65
N VAL A 134 -12.58 -7.47 3.84
CA VAL A 134 -13.83 -7.41 4.60
C VAL A 134 -14.89 -6.61 3.84
N PHE A 135 -14.55 -5.43 3.31
CA PHE A 135 -15.49 -4.64 2.52
C PHE A 135 -15.92 -5.36 1.24
N CYS A 136 -14.97 -5.97 0.53
CA CYS A 136 -15.27 -6.76 -0.65
C CYS A 136 -16.18 -7.95 -0.33
N ALA A 137 -15.95 -8.69 0.75
CA ALA A 137 -16.83 -9.79 1.16
C ALA A 137 -18.24 -9.30 1.53
N MET A 138 -18.34 -8.16 2.22
CA MET A 138 -19.61 -7.55 2.55
C MET A 138 -20.37 -7.12 1.29
N PHE A 139 -19.71 -6.43 0.36
CA PHE A 139 -20.35 -5.99 -0.89
C PHE A 139 -20.65 -7.14 -1.84
N ALA A 140 -19.86 -8.21 -1.88
CA ALA A 140 -20.18 -9.41 -2.64
C ALA A 140 -21.49 -10.06 -2.18
N SER A 141 -21.77 -9.99 -0.87
CA SER A 141 -22.95 -10.62 -0.28
C SER A 141 -24.25 -9.87 -0.57
N TYR A 142 -24.20 -8.54 -0.66
CA TYR A 142 -25.40 -7.69 -0.80
C TYR A 142 -25.49 -6.93 -2.14
N GLY A 143 -24.41 -6.88 -2.90
CA GLY A 143 -24.32 -6.11 -4.14
C GLY A 143 -24.78 -6.92 -5.35
N GLU A 144 -25.63 -6.31 -6.17
CA GLU A 144 -25.97 -6.83 -7.50
C GLU A 144 -24.73 -6.85 -8.42
N SER A 145 -24.68 -7.84 -9.31
CA SER A 145 -23.58 -8.04 -10.26
C SER A 145 -23.27 -6.78 -11.11
N ALA A 146 -24.27 -5.98 -11.49
CA ALA A 146 -24.03 -4.75 -12.24
C ALA A 146 -23.36 -3.63 -11.41
N ALA A 147 -23.64 -3.56 -10.11
CA ALA A 147 -23.14 -2.50 -9.22
C ALA A 147 -21.83 -2.89 -8.50
N ILE A 148 -21.48 -4.17 -8.48
CA ILE A 148 -20.33 -4.69 -7.73
C ILE A 148 -19.00 -4.03 -8.14
N PHE A 149 -18.85 -3.64 -9.42
CA PHE A 149 -17.66 -2.93 -9.89
C PHE A 149 -17.45 -1.61 -9.13
N PHE A 150 -18.52 -0.82 -8.99
CA PHE A 150 -18.48 0.44 -8.26
C PHE A 150 -18.24 0.21 -6.77
N LEU A 151 -18.87 -0.81 -6.19
CA LEU A 151 -18.70 -1.18 -4.79
C LEU A 151 -17.27 -1.65 -4.47
N VAL A 152 -16.60 -2.36 -5.38
CA VAL A 152 -15.17 -2.70 -5.26
C VAL A 152 -14.31 -1.43 -5.23
N GLY A 153 -14.64 -0.44 -6.07
CA GLY A 153 -14.00 0.88 -6.02
C GLY A 153 -14.19 1.55 -4.65
N ILE A 154 -15.41 1.55 -4.12
CA ILE A 154 -15.71 2.08 -2.77
C ILE A 154 -14.94 1.30 -1.70
N ALA A 155 -14.87 -0.03 -1.78
CA ALA A 155 -14.11 -0.86 -0.85
C ALA A 155 -12.61 -0.48 -0.85
N PHE A 156 -12.06 -0.22 -2.04
CA PHE A 156 -10.67 0.19 -2.20
C PHE A 156 -10.41 1.55 -1.53
N PHE A 157 -11.21 2.59 -1.85
CA PHE A 157 -11.02 3.90 -1.23
C PHE A 157 -11.39 3.91 0.26
N GLY A 158 -12.42 3.17 0.66
CA GLY A 158 -12.82 3.01 2.06
C GLY A 158 -11.72 2.35 2.90
N SER A 159 -11.10 1.29 2.39
CA SER A 159 -9.96 0.66 3.06
C SER A 159 -8.73 1.58 3.14
N LEU A 160 -8.47 2.43 2.13
CA LEU A 160 -7.46 3.48 2.23
C LEU A 160 -7.77 4.48 3.35
N VAL A 161 -9.02 4.96 3.45
CA VAL A 161 -9.44 5.92 4.49
C VAL A 161 -9.29 5.32 5.90
N ILE A 162 -9.76 4.08 6.10
CA ILE A 162 -9.58 3.38 7.38
C ILE A 162 -8.11 3.22 7.70
N THR A 163 -7.31 2.80 6.73
CA THR A 163 -5.87 2.63 6.91
C THR A 163 -5.21 3.95 7.29
N TYR A 164 -5.54 5.04 6.59
CA TYR A 164 -5.03 6.36 6.91
C TYR A 164 -5.39 6.80 8.33
N PHE A 165 -6.64 6.60 8.75
CA PHE A 165 -7.10 7.00 10.08
C PHE A 165 -6.40 6.21 11.19
N VAL A 166 -6.35 4.88 11.07
CA VAL A 166 -5.69 4.02 12.07
C VAL A 166 -4.19 4.32 12.15
N VAL A 167 -3.55 4.54 11.00
CA VAL A 167 -2.13 4.92 10.95
C VAL A 167 -1.90 6.25 11.63
N ASN A 168 -2.72 7.26 11.35
CA ASN A 168 -2.58 8.55 12.02
C ASN A 168 -2.75 8.44 13.53
N MET A 169 -3.71 7.65 14.01
CA MET A 169 -3.90 7.42 15.46
C MET A 169 -2.68 6.73 16.08
N GLU A 170 -2.16 5.68 15.44
CA GLU A 170 -0.97 4.95 15.91
C GLU A 170 0.29 5.82 15.88
N MET A 171 0.48 6.62 14.81
CA MET A 171 1.64 7.50 14.69
C MET A 171 1.58 8.66 15.68
N ASN A 172 0.39 9.22 15.94
CA ASN A 172 0.19 10.27 16.95
C ASN A 172 0.43 9.74 18.36
N ARG A 173 -0.01 8.52 18.66
CA ARG A 173 0.21 7.86 19.96
C ARG A 173 1.70 7.59 20.24
N ILE A 174 2.48 7.22 19.24
CA ILE A 174 3.89 6.80 19.38
C ILE A 174 4.87 7.97 19.15
N GLY A 175 4.40 9.12 18.63
CA GLY A 175 5.27 10.24 18.25
C GLY A 175 6.06 10.01 16.96
N LEU A 176 5.75 8.93 16.22
CA LEU A 176 6.38 8.57 14.95
C LEU A 176 6.12 9.57 13.82
N ILE A 177 5.14 10.47 13.99
CA ILE A 177 4.89 11.60 13.08
C ILE A 177 6.17 12.44 12.89
N LEU A 178 6.95 12.68 13.96
CA LEU A 178 8.20 13.43 13.86
C LEU A 178 9.23 12.70 12.99
N ILE A 179 9.40 11.39 13.14
CA ILE A 179 10.29 10.59 12.28
C ILE A 179 9.79 10.63 10.83
N PHE A 180 8.50 10.44 10.58
CA PHE A 180 7.96 10.49 9.22
C PHE A 180 8.14 11.86 8.56
N SER A 181 7.95 12.95 9.32
CA SER A 181 8.21 14.31 8.85
C SER A 181 9.68 14.54 8.53
N VAL A 182 10.60 14.12 9.41
CA VAL A 182 12.05 14.24 9.20
C VAL A 182 12.51 13.38 8.02
N ILE A 183 11.99 12.15 7.88
CA ILE A 183 12.23 11.28 6.72
C ILE A 183 11.73 11.94 5.43
N HIS A 184 10.53 12.54 5.46
CA HIS A 184 9.97 13.21 4.30
C HIS A 184 10.83 14.42 3.90
N GLU A 185 11.27 15.22 4.88
CA GLU A 185 12.17 16.35 4.66
C GLU A 185 13.54 15.91 4.14
N PHE A 186 14.09 14.80 4.64
CA PHE A 186 15.32 14.18 4.16
C PHE A 186 15.23 13.81 2.67
N PHE A 187 14.16 13.12 2.27
CA PHE A 187 13.94 12.77 0.86
C PHE A 187 13.69 14.00 -0.03
N GLN A 188 13.06 15.06 0.50
CA GLN A 188 12.90 16.32 -0.23
C GLN A 188 14.23 17.08 -0.39
N LYS A 189 15.09 17.11 0.64
CA LYS A 189 16.43 17.72 0.58
C LYS A 189 17.32 17.00 -0.42
N GLY A 190 17.30 15.67 -0.43
CA GLY A 190 17.98 14.87 -1.47
C GLY A 190 17.52 15.27 -2.88
N LYS A 191 16.21 15.38 -3.11
CA LYS A 191 15.67 15.78 -4.43
C LYS A 191 16.11 17.19 -4.88
N LYS A 192 16.20 18.16 -3.96
CA LYS A 192 16.69 19.52 -4.25
C LYS A 192 18.20 19.59 -4.50
N GLY A 193 19.01 18.80 -3.80
CA GLY A 193 20.46 18.76 -4.00
C GLY A 193 20.86 18.26 -5.39
N TYR A 194 20.18 17.22 -5.89
CA TYR A 194 20.41 16.70 -7.25
C TYR A 194 20.03 17.71 -8.33
N LEU A 195 18.89 18.40 -8.20
CA LEU A 195 18.42 19.40 -9.16
C LEU A 195 19.37 20.60 -9.29
N ASN A 196 19.98 21.05 -8.19
CA ASN A 196 20.98 22.12 -8.23
C ASN A 196 22.31 21.66 -8.83
N SER A 197 22.75 20.43 -8.57
CA SER A 197 23.99 19.89 -9.18
C SER A 197 23.87 19.65 -10.69
N SER A 198 22.67 19.37 -11.20
CA SER A 198 22.40 19.19 -12.63
C SER A 198 22.20 20.50 -13.40
N MET A 199 22.09 21.65 -12.72
CA MET A 199 22.05 22.98 -13.36
C MET A 199 23.41 23.69 -13.38
N THR A 200 24.44 23.08 -12.77
CA THR A 200 25.83 23.59 -12.74
C THR A 200 26.79 22.77 -13.60
N GLN A 201 26.30 21.89 -14.48
CA GLN A 201 27.08 21.26 -15.54
C GLN A 201 26.74 21.87 -16.89
#